data_AF-A0AA88YMR9-F1
#
_entry.id   AF-A0AA88YMR9-F1
#
_cell.length_a   1.000
_cell.length_b   1.000
_cell.length_c   1.000
_cell.angle_alpha   90.00
_cell.angle_beta   90.00
_cell.angle_gamma   90.00
#
_symmetry.space_group_name_H-M   'P 1'
#
loop_
_entity.id
_entity.type
_entity.pdbx_description
1 polymer ?
#
loop_
_entity_poly.entity_id
_entity_poly.type
_entity_poly.pdbx_seq_one_letter_code
_entity_poly.pdbx_strand_id
1 'polypeptide(L)'
;MHFVQKGDCSDITDDLENILKGNGKVFRLLEDPNICFVIAYLYDAEICDNYNQASLGRRCKDTSCWKFHICSLYVKGMCKEPHCKLSHAYGDEHNKTVKDRLRLSSYSDIDINKIILNCYPKICSTAGCDTEANCPFLHICSKFCVGICQYGSTCRLKHTFRTEHNVWILNAYNISENDISTGSPLARKLTIAKNT
;
A
#
# COMPACT_ATOMS: atom_id res chain seq x y z
N MET A 1 -14.28 -4.17 3.77
CA MET A 1 -13.71 -3.88 5.09
C MET A 1 -12.48 -3.02 4.91
N HIS A 2 -12.61 -1.71 5.12
CA HIS A 2 -11.47 -0.82 5.24
C HIS A 2 -10.89 -1.02 6.63
N PHE A 3 -9.62 -1.41 6.74
CA PHE A 3 -8.92 -1.56 8.01
C PHE A 3 -8.29 -0.23 8.45
N VAL A 4 -9.00 0.86 8.18
CA VAL A 4 -8.63 2.20 8.63
C VAL A 4 -9.79 2.66 9.49
N GLN A 5 -9.58 2.69 10.81
CA GLN A 5 -10.58 3.20 11.74
C GLN A 5 -10.17 4.61 12.13
N LYS A 6 -11.06 5.57 11.86
CA LYS A 6 -10.94 6.95 12.32
C LYS A 6 -11.50 7.03 13.74
N GLY A 7 -10.72 7.59 14.66
CA GLY A 7 -11.15 7.91 16.02
C GLY A 7 -10.68 9.30 16.41
N ASP A 8 -11.26 9.85 17.48
CA ASP A 8 -10.66 10.98 18.18
C ASP A 8 -9.40 10.47 18.90
N CYS A 9 -8.32 11.24 18.92
CA CYS A 9 -7.13 10.81 19.67
C CYS A 9 -7.41 10.67 21.17
N SER A 10 -8.40 11.40 21.70
CA SER A 10 -8.84 11.25 23.09
C SER A 10 -9.49 9.90 23.41
N ASP A 11 -9.92 9.14 22.40
CA ASP A 11 -10.46 7.78 22.57
C ASP A 11 -9.34 6.72 22.66
N ILE A 12 -8.09 7.08 22.36
CA ILE A 12 -6.93 6.19 22.49
C ILE A 12 -6.38 6.32 23.92
N THR A 13 -6.68 5.34 24.76
CA THR A 13 -6.07 5.26 26.10
C THR A 13 -4.59 4.87 26.00
N ASP A 14 -3.80 5.25 27.01
CA ASP A 14 -2.38 4.86 27.12
C ASP A 14 -2.17 3.35 26.94
N ASP A 15 -3.07 2.53 27.47
CA ASP A 15 -3.03 1.07 27.32
C ASP A 15 -3.21 0.62 25.87
N LEU A 16 -4.17 1.21 25.16
CA LEU A 16 -4.42 0.90 23.75
C LEU A 16 -3.26 1.39 22.87
N GLU A 17 -2.73 2.57 23.15
CA GLU A 17 -1.57 3.12 22.45
C GLU A 17 -0.34 2.21 22.62
N ASN A 18 -0.07 1.75 23.84
CA ASN A 18 1.02 0.83 24.14
C ASN A 18 0.86 -0.51 23.40
N ILE A 19 -0.37 -1.04 23.30
CA ILE A 19 -0.65 -2.26 22.53
C ILE A 19 -0.39 -2.03 21.04
N LEU A 20 -0.87 -0.92 20.47
CA LEU A 20 -0.70 -0.61 19.05
C LEU A 20 0.77 -0.37 18.69
N LYS A 21 1.48 0.43 19.49
CA LYS A 21 2.92 0.72 19.32
C LYS A 21 3.76 -0.54 19.54
N GLY A 22 3.41 -1.36 20.54
CA GLY A 22 4.03 -2.67 20.79
C GLY A 22 3.81 -3.68 19.65
N ASN A 23 2.79 -3.48 18.82
CA ASN A 23 2.48 -4.30 17.65
C ASN A 23 2.68 -3.55 16.32
N GLY A 24 3.68 -2.67 16.24
CA GLY A 24 4.00 -1.87 15.06
C GLY A 24 4.27 -2.67 13.76
N LYS A 25 4.42 -4.00 13.85
CA LYS A 25 4.50 -4.92 12.69
C LYS A 25 3.16 -5.31 12.09
N VAL A 26 2.06 -5.08 12.81
CA VAL A 26 0.67 -5.48 12.48
C VAL A 26 -0.27 -4.28 12.45
N PHE A 27 0.06 -3.22 13.20
CA PHE A 27 -0.70 -1.97 13.23
C PHE A 27 0.21 -0.76 13.00
N ARG A 28 -0.38 0.28 12.43
CA ARG A 28 0.22 1.61 12.30
C ARG A 28 -0.76 2.66 12.78
N LEU A 29 -0.25 3.66 13.47
CA LEU A 29 -1.02 4.81 13.92
C LEU A 29 -0.60 6.02 13.08
N LEU A 30 -1.58 6.70 12.48
CA LEU A 30 -1.36 8.03 11.88
C LEU A 30 -1.96 9.03 12.87
N GLU A 31 -1.08 9.81 13.49
CA GLU A 31 -1.43 10.81 14.48
C GLU A 31 -1.33 12.21 13.86
N ASP A 32 -2.41 12.97 13.99
CA ASP A 32 -2.47 14.44 13.94
C ASP A 32 -2.95 14.89 15.34
N PRO A 33 -2.68 16.12 15.84
CA PRO A 33 -2.97 16.49 17.23
C PRO A 33 -4.40 16.25 17.72
N ASN A 34 -5.37 16.07 16.81
CA ASN A 34 -6.78 15.84 17.15
C ASN A 34 -7.37 14.54 16.58
N ILE A 35 -6.71 13.85 15.64
CA ILE A 35 -7.29 12.68 14.96
C ILE A 35 -6.24 11.59 14.79
N CYS A 36 -6.64 10.38 15.15
CA CYS A 36 -5.79 9.21 15.10
C CYS A 36 -6.43 8.14 14.18
N PHE A 37 -5.64 7.61 13.24
CA PHE A 37 -6.06 6.49 12.39
C PHE A 37 -5.27 5.24 12.72
N VAL A 38 -5.97 4.14 13.04
CA VAL A 38 -5.35 2.81 13.16
C VAL A 38 -5.45 2.10 11.81
N ILE A 39 -4.30 1.70 11.27
CA ILE A 39 -4.17 0.97 10.02
C ILE A 39 -3.67 -0.44 10.30
N ALA A 40 -4.39 -1.46 9.83
CA ALA A 40 -3.83 -2.81 9.78
C ALA A 40 -2.69 -2.86 8.75
N TYR A 41 -1.49 -3.15 9.21
CA TYR A 41 -0.24 -3.00 8.50
C TYR A 41 0.66 -4.18 8.80
N LEU A 42 0.76 -5.15 7.88
CA LEU A 42 1.68 -6.28 8.03
C LEU A 42 2.94 -6.00 7.21
N TYR A 43 3.95 -5.38 7.83
CA TYR A 43 5.15 -4.85 7.14
C TYR A 43 5.77 -5.84 6.13
N ASP A 44 5.87 -7.11 6.51
CA ASP A 44 6.53 -8.13 5.69
C ASP A 44 5.64 -8.68 4.54
N ALA A 45 4.36 -8.28 4.47
CA ALA A 45 3.43 -8.71 3.42
C ALA A 45 3.61 -7.90 2.12
N GLU A 46 4.74 -8.14 1.44
CA GLU A 46 5.11 -7.44 0.22
C GLU A 46 5.06 -8.30 -1.04
N ILE A 47 4.86 -7.65 -2.19
CA ILE A 47 5.03 -8.25 -3.51
C ILE A 47 6.47 -8.06 -3.98
N CYS A 48 7.05 -9.10 -4.56
CA CYS A 48 8.39 -9.05 -5.16
C CYS A 48 8.41 -8.20 -6.43
N ASP A 49 9.18 -7.11 -6.40
CA ASP A 49 9.34 -6.21 -7.54
C ASP A 49 10.12 -6.86 -8.69
N ASN A 50 11.13 -7.67 -8.40
CA ASN A 50 11.89 -8.40 -9.42
C ASN A 50 11.02 -9.44 -10.14
N TYR A 51 10.08 -10.07 -9.43
CA TYR A 51 9.10 -10.97 -10.04
C TYR A 51 8.13 -10.22 -10.95
N ASN A 52 7.67 -9.05 -10.51
CA ASN A 52 6.72 -8.22 -11.28
C ASN A 52 7.34 -7.46 -12.45
N GLN A 53 8.65 -7.59 -12.67
CA GLN A 53 9.36 -7.10 -13.86
C GLN A 53 9.48 -8.16 -14.97
N ALA A 54 8.71 -9.26 -14.91
CA ALA A 54 8.78 -10.35 -15.89
C ALA A 54 8.53 -9.94 -17.35
N SER A 55 7.86 -8.81 -17.61
CA SER A 55 7.73 -8.21 -18.94
C SER A 55 9.07 -7.80 -19.56
N LEU A 56 10.12 -7.64 -18.76
CA LEU A 56 11.51 -7.41 -19.17
C LEU A 56 12.34 -8.71 -19.24
N GLY A 57 11.69 -9.89 -19.19
CA GLY A 57 12.36 -11.19 -19.16
C GLY A 57 13.06 -11.53 -17.83
N ARG A 58 12.87 -10.70 -16.79
CA ARG A 58 13.48 -10.88 -15.46
C ARG A 58 12.48 -11.58 -14.54
N ARG A 59 12.80 -12.79 -14.10
CA ARG A 59 12.14 -13.42 -12.94
C ARG A 59 13.01 -13.24 -11.70
N CYS A 60 12.39 -13.22 -10.53
CA CYS A 60 13.15 -13.32 -9.28
C CYS A 60 13.95 -14.64 -9.27
N LYS A 61 15.28 -14.55 -9.13
CA LYS A 61 16.19 -15.71 -9.03
C LYS A 61 16.71 -15.91 -7.61
N ASP A 62 16.32 -15.04 -6.69
CA ASP A 62 16.72 -15.11 -5.30
C ASP A 62 15.98 -16.26 -4.61
N THR A 63 16.71 -17.32 -4.29
CA THR A 63 16.20 -18.50 -3.58
C THR A 63 15.88 -18.22 -2.12
N SER A 64 16.30 -17.06 -1.59
CA SER A 64 15.99 -16.58 -0.25
C SER A 64 14.93 -15.46 -0.24
N CYS A 65 14.22 -15.26 -1.36
CA CYS A 65 13.20 -14.22 -1.45
C CYS A 65 12.01 -14.53 -0.53
N TRP A 66 11.64 -13.57 0.32
CA TRP A 66 10.51 -13.71 1.25
C TRP A 66 9.30 -12.85 0.90
N LYS A 67 9.26 -12.34 -0.33
CA LYS A 67 8.15 -11.55 -0.87
C LYS A 67 7.26 -12.43 -1.74
N PHE A 68 5.98 -12.10 -1.83
CA PHE A 68 5.04 -12.82 -2.67
C PHE A 68 5.42 -12.69 -4.16
N HIS A 69 5.55 -13.84 -4.81
CA HIS A 69 5.67 -13.97 -6.26
C HIS A 69 4.27 -14.02 -6.89
N ILE A 70 3.55 -12.90 -6.79
CA ILE A 70 2.19 -12.75 -7.29
C ILE A 70 2.06 -11.55 -8.22
N CYS A 71 1.15 -11.63 -9.19
CA CYS A 71 0.83 -10.54 -10.10
C CYS A 71 0.27 -9.33 -9.35
N SER A 72 0.99 -8.20 -9.41
CA SER A 72 0.57 -6.94 -8.79
C SER A 72 -0.76 -6.40 -9.33
N LEU A 73 -1.08 -6.68 -10.60
CA LEU A 73 -2.37 -6.30 -11.18
C LEU A 73 -3.51 -7.20 -10.66
N TYR A 74 -3.23 -8.48 -10.39
CA TYR A 74 -4.22 -9.38 -9.79
C TYR A 74 -4.56 -8.95 -8.36
N VAL A 75 -3.53 -8.64 -7.56
CA VAL A 75 -3.72 -8.15 -6.17
C VAL A 75 -4.62 -6.90 -6.14
N LYS A 76 -4.52 -6.03 -7.14
CA LYS A 76 -5.36 -4.83 -7.30
C LYS A 76 -6.74 -5.09 -7.91
N GLY A 77 -7.03 -6.30 -8.38
CA GLY A 77 -8.24 -6.63 -9.13
C GLY A 77 -8.29 -6.01 -10.55
N MET A 78 -7.13 -5.74 -11.14
CA MET A 78 -6.97 -5.08 -12.45
C MET A 78 -6.38 -5.98 -13.54
N CYS A 79 -5.91 -7.19 -13.20
CA CYS A 79 -5.39 -8.11 -14.21
C CYS A 79 -6.53 -8.67 -15.06
N LYS A 80 -6.46 -8.47 -16.38
CA LYS A 80 -7.44 -8.95 -17.35
C LYS A 80 -6.92 -10.07 -18.24
N GLU A 81 -5.66 -10.47 -18.05
CA GLU A 81 -4.99 -11.48 -18.87
C GLU A 81 -5.50 -12.88 -18.50
N PRO A 82 -6.17 -13.60 -19.42
CA PRO A 82 -6.63 -14.97 -19.16
C PRO A 82 -5.46 -15.93 -18.90
N HIS A 83 -4.31 -15.66 -19.53
CA HIS A 83 -3.08 -16.43 -19.39
C HIS A 83 -1.93 -15.54 -18.88
N CYS A 84 -2.13 -14.93 -17.71
CA CYS A 84 -1.10 -14.09 -17.10
C CYS A 84 0.20 -14.88 -16.91
N LYS A 85 1.33 -14.28 -17.29
CA LYS A 85 2.67 -14.87 -17.09
C LYS A 85 3.14 -14.85 -15.64
N LEU A 86 2.41 -14.16 -14.76
CA LEU A 86 2.65 -14.05 -13.33
C LEU A 86 1.61 -14.88 -12.58
N SER A 87 2.01 -15.47 -11.43
CA SER A 87 1.13 -16.27 -10.60
C SER A 87 -0.01 -15.42 -10.03
N HIS A 88 -1.21 -15.99 -10.00
CA HIS A 88 -2.39 -15.46 -9.29
C HIS A 88 -2.75 -16.35 -8.08
N ALA A 89 -1.91 -17.33 -7.74
CA ALA A 89 -2.19 -18.32 -6.72
C ALA A 89 -1.23 -18.15 -5.54
N TYR A 90 -1.77 -18.15 -4.32
CA TYR A 90 -0.94 -18.17 -3.12
C TYR A 90 -0.58 -19.59 -2.65
N GLY A 91 -1.09 -20.62 -3.32
CA GLY A 91 -0.85 -22.02 -3.00
C GLY A 91 0.36 -22.66 -3.69
N ASP A 92 1.06 -21.93 -4.57
CA ASP A 92 2.32 -22.40 -5.12
C ASP A 92 3.40 -22.54 -4.05
N GLU A 93 4.41 -23.37 -4.28
CA GLU A 93 5.40 -23.76 -3.27
C GLU A 93 6.01 -22.55 -2.55
N HIS A 94 6.47 -21.56 -3.33
CA HIS A 94 7.07 -20.33 -2.81
C HIS A 94 6.06 -19.50 -2.01
N ASN A 95 4.90 -19.17 -2.59
CA ASN A 95 3.92 -18.31 -1.95
C ASN A 95 3.30 -18.98 -0.71
N LYS A 96 3.21 -20.31 -0.68
CA LYS A 96 2.79 -21.07 0.51
C LYS A 96 3.79 -20.91 1.65
N THR A 97 5.09 -21.01 1.39
CA THR A 97 6.11 -20.75 2.43
C THR A 97 6.04 -19.32 2.95
N VAL A 98 5.82 -18.33 2.07
CA VAL A 98 5.61 -16.93 2.48
C VAL A 98 4.33 -16.79 3.33
N LYS A 99 3.20 -17.42 2.93
CA LYS A 99 1.97 -17.45 3.73
C LYS A 99 2.19 -18.01 5.13
N ASP A 100 2.87 -19.14 5.24
CA ASP A 100 3.11 -19.82 6.51
C ASP A 100 4.00 -18.96 7.42
N ARG A 101 5.08 -18.39 6.87
CA ARG A 101 5.95 -17.45 7.60
C ARG A 101 5.19 -16.25 8.15
N LEU A 102 4.28 -15.69 7.36
CA LEU A 102 3.48 -14.51 7.73
C LEU A 102 2.24 -14.87 8.56
N ARG A 103 2.03 -16.15 8.89
CA ARG A 103 0.84 -16.66 9.60
C ARG A 103 -0.47 -16.33 8.88
N LEU A 104 -0.45 -16.34 7.55
CA LEU A 104 -1.59 -16.06 6.68
C LEU A 104 -2.25 -17.33 6.11
N SER A 105 -1.86 -18.53 6.57
CA SER A 105 -2.31 -19.80 5.99
C SER A 105 -3.82 -20.00 6.03
N SER A 106 -4.49 -19.49 7.08
CA SER A 106 -5.94 -19.52 7.25
C SER A 106 -6.71 -18.43 6.48
N TYR A 107 -6.00 -17.47 5.88
CA TYR A 107 -6.63 -16.34 5.19
C TYR A 107 -6.92 -16.67 3.73
N SER A 108 -8.04 -16.14 3.25
CA SER A 108 -8.42 -16.20 1.84
C SER A 108 -7.48 -15.35 0.98
N ASP A 109 -7.31 -15.70 -0.30
CA ASP A 109 -6.52 -14.92 -1.26
C ASP A 109 -7.01 -13.47 -1.36
N ILE A 110 -8.32 -13.25 -1.24
CA ILE A 110 -8.94 -11.92 -1.24
C ILE A 110 -8.50 -11.13 0.00
N ASP A 111 -8.42 -11.75 1.17
CA ASP A 111 -8.00 -11.07 2.40
C ASP A 111 -6.49 -10.82 2.41
N ILE A 112 -5.69 -11.74 1.89
CA ILE A 112 -4.25 -11.53 1.70
C ILE A 112 -4.01 -10.37 0.72
N ASN A 113 -4.77 -10.28 -0.38
CA ASN A 113 -4.72 -9.13 -1.28
C ASN A 113 -5.01 -7.81 -0.53
N LYS A 114 -6.03 -7.78 0.33
CA LYS A 114 -6.34 -6.58 1.15
C LYS A 114 -5.19 -6.24 2.11
N ILE A 115 -4.61 -7.24 2.77
CA ILE A 115 -3.48 -7.06 3.69
C ILE A 115 -2.30 -6.43 2.95
N ILE A 116 -1.90 -7.01 1.82
CA ILE A 116 -0.81 -6.48 0.98
C ILE A 116 -1.10 -5.05 0.53
N LEU A 117 -2.31 -4.77 0.06
CA LEU A 117 -2.68 -3.42 -0.41
C LEU A 117 -2.70 -2.37 0.71
N ASN A 118 -2.96 -2.77 1.96
CA ASN A 118 -2.94 -1.85 3.11
C ASN A 118 -1.51 -1.58 3.63
N CYS A 119 -0.51 -2.32 3.17
CA CYS A 119 0.90 -2.04 3.48
C CYS A 119 1.44 -0.81 2.71
N TYR A 120 0.65 -0.27 1.77
CA TYR A 120 1.00 0.91 0.99
C TYR A 120 -0.04 2.02 1.20
N PRO A 121 0.38 3.29 1.23
CA PRO A 121 -0.55 4.40 1.32
C PRO A 121 -1.48 4.40 0.10
N LYS A 122 -2.72 4.84 0.32
CA LYS A 122 -3.71 4.97 -0.76
C LYS A 122 -3.77 6.41 -1.23
N ILE A 123 -4.23 6.59 -2.46
CA ILE A 123 -4.48 7.89 -3.09
C ILE A 123 -5.91 8.30 -2.79
N CYS A 124 -6.12 9.52 -2.32
CA CYS A 124 -7.45 10.06 -2.08
C CYS A 124 -8.27 10.08 -3.37
N SER A 125 -9.53 9.68 -3.32
CA SER A 125 -10.46 9.74 -4.46
C SER A 125 -11.36 10.98 -4.45
N THR A 126 -11.40 11.70 -3.33
CA THR A 126 -12.27 12.86 -3.14
C THR A 126 -11.67 14.11 -3.79
N ALA A 127 -12.39 14.66 -4.76
CA ALA A 127 -12.01 15.94 -5.37
C ALA A 127 -12.17 17.08 -4.35
N GLY A 128 -11.17 17.97 -4.25
CA GLY A 128 -11.19 19.09 -3.30
C GLY A 128 -10.88 18.74 -1.84
N CYS A 129 -10.45 17.49 -1.56
CA CYS A 129 -10.05 17.04 -0.23
C CYS A 129 -8.70 17.62 0.22
N ASP A 130 -8.01 18.37 -0.63
CA ASP A 130 -6.73 19.01 -0.34
C ASP A 130 -6.81 20.08 0.75
N THR A 131 -8.02 20.46 1.19
CA THR A 131 -8.27 21.33 2.35
C THR A 131 -8.55 20.57 3.65
N GLU A 132 -8.73 19.25 3.60
CA GLU A 132 -8.88 18.43 4.81
C GLU A 132 -7.50 18.15 5.39
N ALA A 133 -7.17 18.80 6.50
CA ALA A 133 -5.90 18.61 7.20
C ALA A 133 -5.64 17.13 7.56
N ASN A 134 -6.70 16.34 7.75
CA ASN A 134 -6.62 15.03 8.41
C ASN A 134 -7.01 13.88 7.48
N CYS A 135 -6.88 14.04 6.17
CA CYS A 135 -7.16 12.96 5.22
C CYS A 135 -6.07 11.87 5.30
N PRO A 136 -6.41 10.58 5.55
CA PRO A 136 -5.41 9.52 5.71
C PRO A 136 -4.82 9.02 4.37
N PHE A 137 -5.03 9.76 3.27
CA PHE A 137 -4.68 9.34 1.91
C PHE A 137 -3.87 10.42 1.17
N LEU A 138 -3.01 9.97 0.26
CA LEU A 138 -2.15 10.83 -0.53
C LEU A 138 -2.98 11.70 -1.49
N HIS A 139 -2.69 13.00 -1.49
CA HIS A 139 -3.23 13.96 -2.46
C HIS A 139 -2.28 14.07 -3.64
N ILE A 140 -2.42 13.12 -4.58
CA ILE A 140 -1.57 13.03 -5.77
C ILE A 140 -2.34 12.46 -6.97
N CYS A 141 -1.97 12.86 -8.17
CA CYS A 141 -2.54 12.30 -9.40
C CYS A 141 -2.14 10.82 -9.59
N SER A 142 -3.11 9.92 -9.57
CA SER A 142 -2.85 8.48 -9.79
C SER A 142 -2.23 8.18 -11.15
N LYS A 143 -2.63 8.91 -12.20
CA LYS A 143 -2.03 8.80 -13.54
C LYS A 143 -0.58 9.28 -13.57
N PHE A 144 -0.23 10.28 -12.76
CA PHE A 144 1.14 10.74 -12.61
C PHE A 144 2.00 9.69 -11.93
N CYS A 145 1.52 9.03 -10.86
CA CYS A 145 2.27 8.00 -10.15
C CYS A 145 2.76 6.88 -11.09
N VAL A 146 1.93 6.50 -12.06
CA VAL A 146 2.26 5.45 -13.04
C VAL A 146 2.84 5.99 -14.36
N GLY A 147 3.09 7.30 -14.48
CA GLY A 147 3.77 7.92 -15.63
C GLY A 147 2.92 8.06 -16.90
N ILE A 148 1.58 8.03 -16.79
CA ILE A 148 0.66 8.11 -17.95
C ILE A 148 -0.19 9.39 -17.97
N CYS A 149 0.06 10.35 -17.06
CA CYS A 149 -0.68 11.60 -17.05
C CYS A 149 -0.30 12.48 -18.25
N GLN A 150 -1.27 12.81 -19.09
CA GLN A 150 -1.06 13.60 -20.31
C GLN A 150 -1.16 15.12 -20.09
N TYR A 151 -1.68 15.55 -18.94
CA TYR A 151 -1.92 16.98 -18.67
C TYR A 151 -0.68 17.74 -18.20
N GLY A 152 0.40 17.03 -17.81
CA GLY A 152 1.63 17.67 -17.33
C GLY A 152 1.37 18.69 -16.23
N SER A 153 1.86 19.92 -16.41
CA SER A 153 1.68 21.04 -15.48
C SER A 153 0.24 21.57 -15.39
N THR A 154 -0.63 21.24 -16.35
CA THR A 154 -2.04 21.68 -16.36
C THR A 154 -2.98 20.70 -15.65
N CYS A 155 -2.43 19.64 -15.04
CA CYS A 155 -3.25 18.69 -14.28
C CYS A 155 -3.87 19.37 -13.07
N ARG A 156 -5.17 19.15 -12.86
CA ARG A 156 -5.89 19.65 -11.67
C ARG A 156 -5.48 18.94 -10.38
N LEU A 157 -4.80 17.80 -10.49
CA LEU A 157 -4.30 17.02 -9.36
C LEU A 157 -2.80 17.25 -9.20
N LYS A 158 -2.29 17.15 -7.96
CA LYS A 158 -0.88 17.41 -7.68
C LYS A 158 0.02 16.34 -8.29
N HIS A 159 1.16 16.76 -8.85
CA HIS A 159 2.20 15.92 -9.44
C HIS A 159 3.45 15.90 -8.55
N THR A 160 3.25 15.82 -7.23
CA THR A 160 4.36 15.78 -6.27
C THR A 160 3.98 15.00 -5.02
N PHE A 161 4.93 14.22 -4.53
CA PHE A 161 4.85 13.55 -3.24
C PHE A 161 5.31 14.46 -2.09
N ARG A 162 5.91 15.61 -2.39
CA ARG A 162 6.62 16.48 -1.43
C ARG A 162 5.76 17.60 -0.85
N THR A 163 4.46 17.40 -0.75
CA THR A 163 3.62 18.30 0.06
C THR A 163 3.74 17.89 1.52
N GLU A 164 3.60 18.83 2.46
CA GLU A 164 3.61 18.56 3.91
C GLU A 164 2.70 17.38 4.27
N HIS A 165 1.45 17.41 3.80
CA HIS A 165 0.48 16.32 3.97
C HIS A 165 0.95 14.95 3.44
N ASN A 166 1.52 14.91 2.23
CA ASN A 166 1.94 13.65 1.63
C ASN A 166 3.19 13.11 2.35
N VAL A 167 4.11 13.99 2.78
CA VAL A 167 5.29 13.62 3.57
C VAL A 167 4.87 13.05 4.93
N TRP A 168 3.90 13.66 5.61
CA TRP A 168 3.33 13.13 6.85
C TRP A 168 2.80 11.71 6.67
N ILE A 169 1.99 11.45 5.63
CA ILE A 169 1.49 10.11 5.33
C ILE A 169 2.63 9.13 5.02
N LEU A 170 3.58 9.52 4.16
CA LEU A 170 4.69 8.64 3.77
C LEU A 170 5.57 8.25 4.97
N ASN A 171 5.80 9.20 5.89
CA ASN A 171 6.53 8.95 7.14
C ASN A 171 5.80 7.91 8.01
N ALA A 172 4.48 7.98 8.12
CA ALA A 172 3.71 6.97 8.88
C ALA A 172 3.84 5.55 8.29
N TYR A 173 4.11 5.43 6.99
CA TYR A 173 4.38 4.17 6.31
C TYR A 173 5.88 3.80 6.28
N ASN A 174 6.76 4.58 6.93
CA ASN A 174 8.23 4.45 6.89
C ASN A 174 8.81 4.46 5.46
N ILE A 175 8.25 5.29 4.59
CA ILE A 175 8.72 5.44 3.21
C ILE A 175 9.65 6.65 3.13
N SER A 176 10.87 6.42 2.64
CA SER A 176 11.86 7.50 2.47
C SER A 176 11.55 8.36 1.24
N GLU A 177 11.97 9.63 1.28
CA GLU A 177 11.95 10.51 0.11
C GLU A 177 12.74 9.96 -1.10
N ASN A 178 13.70 9.06 -0.86
CA ASN A 178 14.46 8.43 -1.93
C ASN A 178 13.67 7.34 -2.68
N ASP A 179 12.61 6.81 -2.06
CA ASP A 179 11.78 5.73 -2.63
C ASP A 179 10.60 6.27 -3.47
N ILE A 180 10.37 7.59 -3.44
CA ILE A 180 9.23 8.25 -4.09
C ILE A 180 9.65 8.99 -5.37
N SER A 181 9.47 8.31 -6.50
CA SER A 181 9.52 8.94 -7.81
C SER A 181 8.40 8.45 -8.72
N THR A 182 8.08 9.22 -9.74
CA THR A 182 7.16 8.80 -10.80
C THR A 182 7.63 7.48 -11.40
N GLY A 183 6.75 6.47 -11.42
CA GLY A 183 7.10 5.15 -11.92
C GLY A 183 8.12 4.39 -11.05
N SER A 184 8.37 4.80 -9.80
CA SER A 184 9.08 3.96 -8.83
C SER A 184 8.30 2.66 -8.53
N PRO A 185 8.96 1.62 -8.00
CA PRO A 185 8.26 0.43 -7.50
C PRO A 185 7.12 0.78 -6.53
N LEU A 186 7.37 1.71 -5.61
CA LEU A 186 6.34 2.20 -4.68
C LEU A 186 5.19 2.88 -5.40
N ALA A 187 5.46 3.85 -6.30
CA ALA A 187 4.40 4.58 -7.01
C ALA A 187 3.52 3.64 -7.83
N ARG A 188 4.08 2.53 -8.32
CA ARG A 188 3.31 1.47 -8.98
C ARG A 188 2.46 0.67 -8.02
N LYS A 189 2.72 0.59 -6.72
CA LYS A 189 1.93 -0.19 -5.74
C LYS A 189 0.73 0.58 -5.18
N LEU A 190 0.76 1.92 -5.26
CA LEU A 190 -0.32 2.78 -4.77
C LEU A 190 -1.66 2.46 -5.46
N THR A 191 -2.73 2.50 -4.67
CA THR A 191 -4.11 2.31 -5.14
C THR A 191 -4.99 3.46 -4.70
N ILE A 192 -6.07 3.71 -5.43
CA ILE A 192 -7.05 4.74 -5.05
C ILE A 192 -7.91 4.20 -3.90
N ALA A 193 -8.10 5.01 -2.86
CA ALA A 193 -9.04 4.71 -1.79
C ALA A 193 -10.45 4.63 -2.38
N LYS A 194 -11.07 3.45 -2.28
CA LYS A 194 -12.48 3.29 -2.62
C LYS A 194 -13.29 3.93 -1.50
N ASN A 195 -14.16 4.88 -1.82
CA ASN A 195 -15.19 5.34 -0.90
C ASN A 195 -16.14 4.16 -0.72
N THR A 196 -16.16 3.55 0.47
CA THR A 196 -17.22 2.63 0.89
C THR A 196 -18.12 3.35 1.87
#